data_AF-A0A2S2FE33-F1
#
_entry.id   AF-A0A2S2FE33-F1
#
_cell.length_a   1.000
_cell.length_b   1.000
_cell.length_c   1.000
_cell.angle_alpha   90.00
_cell.angle_beta   90.00
_cell.angle_gamma   90.00
#
_symmetry.space_group_name_H-M   'P 1'
#
loop_
_entity.id
_entity.type
_entity.pdbx_description
1 polymer ?
#
loop_
_entity_poly.entity_id
_entity_poly.type
_entity_poly.pdbx_seq_one_letter_code
_entity_poly.pdbx_strand_id
1 'polypeptide(L)'
;MTIKPLAVAIFSASLLAACSTTSINKAPEKAVNNEPIVYTEPEISPPFYALNPFNYDQPPVFELELQKAAAAPVQKMEVPDPNNPTAKIILDTNKLIVPTVNNTQRAMKYAVIAGQDEIDITNIDDFLQMVEGKARHYPPQFTDRQERRGFESKLKEVSAQLDTLAANPNASFDILIRAFKASIMGRNLDLGSSYTTKSLDYAQRILKINKDDQEANLWFGFSLSEGGGQKEAMPYLNNAMKSGVQEAYLSSVNNYLWMDQKKNALQTLKNYKVKYPDETEVVDRLVQEVEKEGRYNVWQILKNPAQSK
;
A
#
# COMPACT_ATOMS: atom_id res chain seq x y z
N MET A 1 -53.81 -21.06 37.71
CA MET A 1 -54.19 -21.71 36.43
C MET A 1 -52.93 -22.08 35.69
N THR A 2 -52.85 -23.36 35.31
CA THR A 2 -51.85 -24.03 34.46
C THR A 2 -50.37 -23.86 34.80
N ILE A 3 -49.94 -24.62 35.82
CA ILE A 3 -48.59 -25.19 35.92
C ILE A 3 -48.74 -26.70 35.68
N LYS A 4 -47.93 -27.28 34.79
CA LYS A 4 -47.67 -28.73 34.77
C LYS A 4 -46.17 -28.95 34.58
N PRO A 5 -45.50 -29.65 35.52
CA PRO A 5 -44.18 -30.22 35.31
C PRO A 5 -44.32 -31.68 34.84
N LEU A 6 -43.31 -32.22 34.15
CA LEU A 6 -43.12 -33.66 34.11
C LEU A 6 -41.64 -33.98 34.16
N ALA A 7 -41.25 -34.59 35.27
CA ALA A 7 -40.03 -35.34 35.42
C ALA A 7 -40.22 -36.78 34.88
N VAL A 8 -39.11 -37.52 34.93
CA VAL A 8 -38.99 -38.99 34.99
C VAL A 8 -38.49 -39.66 33.71
N ALA A 9 -37.24 -40.11 33.82
CA ALA A 9 -36.60 -41.16 33.03
C ALA A 9 -37.20 -42.54 33.35
N ILE A 10 -37.08 -43.51 32.43
CA ILE A 10 -36.57 -44.88 32.68
C ILE A 10 -36.51 -45.66 31.35
N PHE A 11 -35.36 -46.32 31.17
CA PHE A 11 -34.98 -47.49 30.37
C PHE A 11 -36.05 -48.28 29.57
N SER A 12 -35.68 -48.76 28.37
CA SER A 12 -35.18 -50.15 28.20
C SER A 12 -34.89 -50.52 26.74
N ALA A 13 -34.08 -51.58 26.61
CA ALA A 13 -33.30 -52.02 25.47
C ALA A 13 -34.08 -52.67 24.32
N SER A 14 -33.43 -52.76 23.16
CA SER A 14 -33.65 -53.81 22.17
C SER A 14 -32.30 -54.21 21.55
N LEU A 15 -32.08 -55.51 21.49
CA LEU A 15 -30.85 -56.23 21.14
C LEU A 15 -30.78 -56.60 19.64
N LEU A 16 -29.57 -57.03 19.25
CA LEU A 16 -29.16 -57.94 18.15
C LEU A 16 -28.80 -57.28 16.80
N ALA A 17 -27.77 -57.69 16.04
CA ALA A 17 -26.55 -58.49 16.22
C ALA A 17 -25.81 -58.51 14.86
N ALA A 18 -24.50 -58.82 14.88
CA ALA A 18 -23.58 -59.18 13.77
C ALA A 18 -23.01 -57.99 12.93
N CYS A 19 -21.71 -57.89 12.60
CA CYS A 19 -20.61 -58.86 12.56
C CYS A 19 -19.24 -58.17 12.41
N SER A 20 -18.18 -58.93 12.71
CA SER A 20 -16.76 -58.79 12.32
C SER A 20 -15.83 -57.93 13.20
N THR A 21 -15.07 -58.66 14.01
CA THR A 21 -13.83 -58.27 14.67
C THR A 21 -12.70 -58.15 13.64
N THR A 22 -12.11 -56.96 13.51
CA THR A 22 -10.72 -56.79 13.08
C THR A 22 -10.02 -55.90 14.10
N SER A 23 -8.97 -56.44 14.69
CA SER A 23 -8.08 -55.77 15.63
C SER A 23 -7.37 -54.61 14.91
N ILE A 24 -7.76 -53.37 15.22
CA ILE A 24 -7.01 -52.19 14.82
C ILE A 24 -5.78 -52.13 15.71
N ASN A 25 -4.63 -52.41 15.10
CA ASN A 25 -3.31 -52.11 15.63
C ASN A 25 -3.31 -50.69 16.19
N LYS A 26 -2.89 -50.52 17.45
CA LYS A 26 -2.56 -49.21 18.02
C LYS A 26 -1.69 -48.45 17.02
N ALA A 27 -2.25 -47.40 16.43
CA ALA A 27 -1.45 -46.38 15.80
C ALA A 27 -0.46 -45.86 16.87
N PRO A 28 0.80 -45.58 16.50
CA PRO A 28 1.73 -44.96 17.43
C PRO A 28 1.10 -43.63 17.86
N GLU A 29 1.05 -43.40 19.17
CA GLU A 29 0.73 -42.10 19.73
C GLU A 29 1.56 -41.06 18.98
N LYS A 30 0.90 -40.20 18.18
CA LYS A 30 1.56 -39.00 17.67
C LYS A 30 1.97 -38.23 18.90
N ALA A 31 3.27 -38.19 19.15
CA ALA A 31 3.87 -37.28 20.11
C ALA A 31 3.24 -35.90 19.86
N VAL A 32 2.53 -35.40 20.87
CA VAL A 32 2.14 -34.00 20.91
C VAL A 32 3.46 -33.25 20.98
N ASN A 33 3.93 -32.75 19.83
CA ASN A 33 5.08 -31.86 19.78
C ASN A 33 4.69 -30.61 20.58
N ASN A 34 5.11 -30.55 21.83
CA ASN A 34 5.10 -29.36 22.69
C ASN A 34 6.21 -28.38 22.27
N GLU A 35 6.56 -28.35 20.98
CA GLU A 35 7.42 -27.30 20.46
C GLU A 35 6.61 -26.01 20.48
N PRO A 36 7.10 -24.93 21.14
CA PRO A 36 6.41 -23.66 21.09
C PRO A 36 6.24 -23.27 19.63
N ILE A 37 5.03 -22.89 19.23
CA ILE A 37 4.79 -22.29 17.92
C ILE A 37 5.61 -20.99 17.89
N VAL A 38 6.80 -21.06 17.30
CA VAL A 38 7.63 -19.89 17.08
C VAL A 38 6.98 -19.12 15.94
N TYR A 39 6.26 -18.04 16.28
CA TYR A 39 5.77 -17.09 15.30
C TYR A 39 6.98 -16.35 14.71
N THR A 40 7.47 -16.83 13.58
CA THR A 40 8.40 -16.07 12.75
C THR A 40 7.59 -15.10 11.92
N GLU A 41 7.93 -13.81 11.98
CA GLU A 41 7.36 -12.82 11.07
C GLU A 41 7.61 -13.28 9.62
N PRO A 42 6.57 -13.36 8.76
CA PRO A 42 6.76 -13.79 7.38
C PRO A 42 7.71 -12.81 6.68
N GLU A 43 8.65 -13.34 5.90
CA GLU A 43 9.51 -12.51 5.06
C GLU A 43 8.67 -11.68 4.10
N ILE A 44 8.95 -10.38 4.02
CA ILE A 44 8.29 -9.45 3.10
C ILE A 44 8.74 -9.80 1.68
N SER A 45 7.80 -10.09 0.80
CA SER A 45 8.11 -10.43 -0.60
C SER A 45 8.56 -9.18 -1.37
N PRO A 46 9.32 -9.31 -2.47
CA PRO A 46 9.75 -8.14 -3.26
C PRO A 46 8.58 -7.27 -3.75
N PRO A 47 8.75 -5.94 -3.86
CA PRO A 47 7.71 -5.08 -4.41
C PRO A 47 7.36 -5.50 -5.85
N PHE A 48 6.07 -5.42 -6.18
CA PHE A 48 5.60 -5.64 -7.54
C PHE A 48 5.79 -4.41 -8.42
N TYR A 49 5.54 -3.22 -7.85
CA TYR A 49 5.72 -1.94 -8.55
C TYR A 49 7.11 -1.37 -8.30
N ALA A 50 7.66 -0.69 -9.30
CA ALA A 50 8.85 0.14 -9.10
C ALA A 50 8.56 1.19 -8.02
N LEU A 51 9.44 1.25 -7.03
CA LEU A 51 9.22 2.07 -5.83
C LEU A 51 9.42 3.57 -6.08
N ASN A 52 9.98 3.96 -7.23
CA ASN A 52 10.08 5.35 -7.65
C ASN A 52 9.23 5.62 -8.91
N PRO A 53 8.00 6.14 -8.80
CA PRO A 53 7.15 6.37 -9.96
C PRO A 53 7.61 7.52 -10.88
N PHE A 54 8.55 8.35 -10.42
CA PHE A 54 9.09 9.46 -11.20
C PHE A 54 10.18 9.00 -12.16
N ASN A 55 11.01 8.05 -11.73
CA ASN A 55 12.08 7.46 -12.52
C ASN A 55 12.39 6.05 -12.00
N TYR A 56 12.15 5.02 -12.82
CA TYR A 56 12.33 3.62 -12.45
C TYR A 56 13.79 3.20 -12.25
N ASP A 57 14.75 3.97 -12.77
CA ASP A 57 16.18 3.72 -12.60
C ASP A 57 16.77 4.39 -11.34
N GLN A 58 15.92 5.06 -10.55
CA GLN A 58 16.34 5.73 -9.32
C GLN A 58 15.87 4.98 -8.08
N PRO A 59 16.61 5.06 -6.96
CA PRO A 59 16.12 4.63 -5.68
C PRO A 59 14.78 5.29 -5.35
N PRO A 60 13.96 4.68 -4.49
CA PRO A 60 12.74 5.29 -4.01
C PRO A 60 12.98 6.69 -3.43
N VAL A 61 12.01 7.60 -3.57
CA VAL A 61 12.13 8.98 -3.04
C VAL A 61 12.45 8.97 -1.55
N PHE A 62 11.79 8.11 -0.77
CA PHE A 62 12.06 7.99 0.67
C PHE A 62 13.52 7.57 0.97
N GLU A 63 14.09 6.63 0.20
CA GLU A 63 15.49 6.22 0.41
C GLU A 63 16.45 7.37 0.07
N LEU A 64 16.18 8.13 -1.00
CA LEU A 64 16.94 9.32 -1.33
C LEU A 64 16.89 10.37 -0.20
N GLU A 65 15.73 10.53 0.45
CA GLU A 65 15.59 11.42 1.61
C GLU A 65 16.32 10.88 2.85
N LEU A 66 16.36 9.57 3.08
CA LEU A 66 17.18 8.97 4.13
C LEU A 66 18.68 9.22 3.90
N GLN A 67 19.15 9.07 2.67
CA GLN A 67 20.54 9.34 2.31
C GLN A 67 20.89 10.82 2.55
N LYS A 68 20.00 11.75 2.17
CA LYS A 68 20.18 13.18 2.46
C LYS A 68 20.17 13.46 3.97
N ALA A 69 19.28 12.84 4.73
CA ALA A 69 19.21 12.99 6.18
C ALA A 69 20.50 12.51 6.87
N ALA A 70 21.06 11.38 6.42
CA ALA A 70 22.31 10.83 6.92
C ALA A 70 23.53 11.71 6.57
N ALA A 71 23.50 12.37 5.42
CA ALA A 71 24.55 13.30 4.99
C ALA A 71 24.43 14.71 5.62
N ALA A 72 23.25 15.07 6.12
CA ALA A 72 23.00 16.37 6.71
C ALA A 72 23.67 16.52 8.09
N PRO A 73 24.09 17.75 8.48
CA PRO A 73 24.63 17.99 9.82
C PRO A 73 23.64 17.56 10.91
N VAL A 74 24.16 16.86 11.92
CA VAL A 74 23.36 16.39 13.07
C VAL A 74 23.67 17.26 14.29
N GLN A 75 22.64 17.92 14.82
CA GLN A 75 22.72 18.53 16.14
C GLN A 75 22.32 17.50 17.20
N LYS A 76 23.31 16.93 17.88
CA LYS A 76 23.08 15.95 18.95
C LYS A 76 22.27 16.55 20.10
N MET A 77 21.37 15.77 20.67
CA MET A 77 20.53 16.20 21.79
C MET A 77 20.50 15.14 22.88
N GLU A 78 20.69 15.55 24.13
CA GLU A 78 20.48 14.68 25.29
C GLU A 78 19.04 14.82 25.80
N VAL A 79 18.32 13.72 25.89
CA VAL A 79 16.96 13.68 26.45
C VAL A 79 16.86 12.60 27.53
N PRO A 80 15.94 12.71 28.50
CA PRO A 80 15.69 11.63 29.46
C PRO A 80 15.27 10.34 28.75
N ASP A 81 15.75 9.19 29.22
CA ASP A 81 15.31 7.89 28.71
C ASP A 81 13.84 7.66 29.10
N PRO A 82 12.92 7.44 28.13
CA PRO A 82 11.52 7.15 28.42
C PRO A 82 11.30 5.93 29.33
N ASN A 83 12.22 4.96 29.28
CA ASN A 83 12.16 3.73 30.07
C ASN A 83 12.89 3.85 31.42
N ASN A 84 13.73 4.87 31.57
CA ASN A 84 14.46 5.15 32.80
C ASN A 84 14.67 6.67 32.99
N PRO A 85 13.78 7.37 33.72
CA PRO A 85 13.83 8.82 33.89
C PRO A 85 15.12 9.37 34.54
N THR A 86 15.95 8.50 35.13
CA THR A 86 17.25 8.87 35.71
C THR A 86 18.43 8.73 34.74
N ALA A 87 18.22 8.06 33.61
CA ALA A 87 19.18 7.92 32.53
C ALA A 87 18.89 8.95 31.43
N LYS A 88 19.91 9.23 30.61
CA LYS A 88 19.81 10.07 29.42
C LYS A 88 20.14 9.23 28.19
N ILE A 89 19.47 9.52 27.09
CA ILE A 89 19.81 9.01 25.76
C ILE A 89 20.29 10.18 24.90
N ILE A 90 21.21 9.88 23.99
CA ILE A 90 21.69 10.83 22.99
C ILE A 90 20.95 10.55 21.69
N LEU A 91 20.23 11.55 21.20
CA LEU A 91 19.67 11.54 19.85
C LEU A 91 20.71 12.12 18.90
N ASP A 92 21.23 11.30 17.99
CA ASP A 92 22.30 11.65 17.07
C ASP A 92 22.05 11.18 15.63
N THR A 93 20.80 10.83 15.31
CA THR A 93 20.40 10.42 13.97
C THR A 93 19.28 11.32 13.49
N ASN A 94 19.48 11.97 12.34
CA ASN A 94 18.45 12.77 11.70
C ASN A 94 17.26 11.91 11.28
N LYS A 95 16.07 12.45 11.51
CA LYS A 95 14.79 11.93 11.09
C LYS A 95 14.19 12.84 10.02
N LEU A 96 13.24 12.31 9.28
CA LEU A 96 12.49 13.06 8.28
C LEU A 96 11.33 13.78 8.98
N ILE A 97 11.42 15.10 9.10
CA ILE A 97 10.44 15.92 9.83
C ILE A 97 9.65 16.77 8.85
N VAL A 98 8.31 16.79 9.00
CA VAL A 98 7.42 17.68 8.23
C VAL A 98 6.52 18.49 9.16
N PRO A 99 6.11 19.72 8.76
CA PRO A 99 5.05 20.46 9.44
C PRO A 99 3.73 19.70 9.39
N THR A 100 2.93 19.75 10.45
CA THR A 100 1.60 19.14 10.48
C THR A 100 0.51 20.11 10.03
N VAL A 101 0.71 21.42 10.16
CA VAL A 101 -0.27 22.48 9.84
C VAL A 101 0.38 23.69 9.17
N ASN A 102 -0.46 24.54 8.56
CA ASN A 102 -0.12 25.86 8.03
C ASN A 102 1.04 25.88 7.01
N ASN A 103 1.26 24.80 6.28
CA ASN A 103 2.23 24.74 5.20
C ASN A 103 1.61 24.20 3.91
N THR A 104 1.64 25.01 2.85
CA THR A 104 1.06 24.71 1.54
C THR A 104 2.07 24.14 0.55
N GLN A 105 3.33 24.00 0.95
CA GLN A 105 4.42 23.48 0.15
C GLN A 105 4.99 22.20 0.77
N ARG A 106 5.76 21.45 -0.01
CA ARG A 106 6.58 20.35 0.50
C ARG A 106 7.71 20.95 1.33
N ALA A 107 7.82 20.56 2.59
CA ALA A 107 8.73 21.21 3.54
C ALA A 107 9.37 20.22 4.52
N MET A 108 9.92 19.15 3.97
CA MET A 108 10.70 18.19 4.74
C MET A 108 12.02 18.83 5.21
N LYS A 109 12.36 18.58 6.48
CA LYS A 109 13.66 18.91 7.06
C LYS A 109 14.24 17.70 7.79
N TYR A 110 15.54 17.77 8.10
CA TYR A 110 16.24 16.72 8.82
C TYR A 110 16.60 17.20 10.23
N ALA A 111 16.10 16.50 11.25
CA ALA A 111 16.38 16.81 12.64
C ALA A 111 16.26 15.56 13.52
N VAL A 112 16.92 15.54 14.67
CA VAL A 112 16.90 14.38 15.59
C VAL A 112 15.57 14.20 16.33
N ILE A 113 14.72 15.23 16.36
CA ILE A 113 13.40 15.23 17.00
C ILE A 113 12.48 16.24 16.30
N ALA A 114 11.18 15.95 16.26
CA ALA A 114 10.16 16.89 15.79
C ALA A 114 9.92 18.03 16.81
N GLY A 115 9.69 19.24 16.31
CA GLY A 115 9.25 20.38 17.13
C GLY A 115 7.75 20.45 17.35
N GLN A 116 7.30 21.59 17.89
CA GLN A 116 5.88 21.92 17.94
C GLN A 116 5.30 22.00 16.52
N ASP A 117 4.11 21.45 16.32
CA ASP A 117 3.42 21.41 15.01
C ASP A 117 4.22 20.71 13.90
N GLU A 118 5.08 19.77 14.30
CA GLU A 118 5.87 18.94 13.40
C GLU A 118 5.72 17.46 13.78
N ILE A 119 6.06 16.59 12.85
CA ILE A 119 6.04 15.14 13.07
C ILE A 119 7.22 14.47 12.37
N ASP A 120 7.78 13.46 13.03
CA ASP A 120 8.68 12.48 12.41
C ASP A 120 7.87 11.51 11.55
N ILE A 121 8.06 11.57 10.24
CA ILE A 121 7.38 10.71 9.27
C ILE A 121 8.25 9.53 8.81
N THR A 122 9.44 9.32 9.38
CA THR A 122 10.40 8.31 8.92
C THR A 122 9.76 6.92 8.85
N ASN A 123 9.12 6.48 9.93
CA ASN A 123 8.46 5.16 9.97
C ASN A 123 7.15 5.12 9.17
N ILE A 124 6.49 6.27 9.00
CA ILE A 124 5.28 6.38 8.18
C ILE A 124 5.67 6.16 6.71
N ASP A 125 6.68 6.87 6.23
CA ASP A 125 7.10 6.80 4.82
C ASP A 125 7.80 5.48 4.48
N ASP A 126 8.53 4.88 5.42
CA ASP A 126 9.05 3.53 5.29
C ASP A 126 7.91 2.52 5.03
N PHE A 127 6.89 2.55 5.90
CA PHE A 127 5.73 1.69 5.71
C PHE A 127 4.95 2.00 4.44
N LEU A 128 4.68 3.28 4.15
CA LEU A 128 3.94 3.69 2.95
C LEU A 128 4.65 3.23 1.68
N GLN A 129 5.98 3.34 1.60
CA GLN A 129 6.74 2.82 0.48
C GLN A 129 6.56 1.31 0.31
N MET A 130 6.66 0.54 1.39
CA MET A 130 6.49 -0.91 1.32
C MET A 130 5.09 -1.29 0.79
N VAL A 131 4.04 -0.64 1.30
CA VAL A 131 2.67 -0.94 0.86
C VAL A 131 2.42 -0.44 -0.56
N GLU A 132 3.04 0.66 -0.99
CA GLU A 132 3.00 1.13 -2.37
C GLU A 132 3.51 0.07 -3.33
N GLY A 133 4.61 -0.61 -2.98
CA GLY A 133 5.17 -1.70 -3.75
C GLY A 133 4.19 -2.86 -3.99
N LYS A 134 3.10 -2.96 -3.22
CA LYS A 134 2.10 -4.03 -3.31
C LYS A 134 0.73 -3.56 -3.77
N ALA A 135 0.33 -2.35 -3.39
CA ALA A 135 -1.06 -1.90 -3.46
C ALA A 135 -1.23 -0.50 -4.08
N ARG A 136 -0.19 0.07 -4.70
CA ARG A 136 -0.30 1.37 -5.40
C ARG A 136 -1.40 1.34 -6.46
N HIS A 137 -1.42 0.30 -7.31
CA HIS A 137 -2.45 0.09 -8.32
C HIS A 137 -3.35 -1.11 -8.00
N TYR A 138 -4.59 -1.05 -8.47
CA TYR A 138 -5.51 -2.18 -8.44
C TYR A 138 -5.34 -3.11 -9.68
N PRO A 139 -5.35 -4.44 -9.51
CA PRO A 139 -5.47 -5.17 -8.25
C PRO A 139 -4.14 -5.23 -7.46
N PRO A 140 -4.19 -5.23 -6.11
CA PRO A 140 -3.00 -5.36 -5.29
C PRO A 140 -2.32 -6.72 -5.46
N GLN A 141 -1.00 -6.75 -5.32
CA GLN A 141 -0.15 -7.91 -5.59
C GLN A 141 0.51 -8.41 -4.32
N PHE A 142 0.05 -9.55 -3.83
CA PHE A 142 0.61 -10.24 -2.68
C PHE A 142 0.78 -11.72 -3.02
N THR A 143 1.94 -12.27 -2.70
CA THR A 143 2.21 -13.71 -2.85
C THR A 143 1.82 -14.50 -1.62
N ASP A 144 1.78 -13.85 -0.45
CA ASP A 144 1.40 -14.46 0.82
C ASP A 144 0.21 -13.75 1.48
N ARG A 145 -0.69 -14.55 2.06
CA ARG A 145 -1.91 -14.04 2.71
C ARG A 145 -1.63 -13.45 4.09
N GLN A 146 -0.63 -13.95 4.81
CA GLN A 146 -0.28 -13.44 6.13
C GLN A 146 0.43 -12.10 6.00
N GLU A 147 1.35 -11.96 5.04
CA GLU A 147 1.94 -10.70 4.61
C GLU A 147 0.83 -9.68 4.32
N ARG A 148 -0.12 -10.01 3.42
CA ARG A 148 -1.25 -9.13 3.12
C ARG A 148 -1.98 -8.66 4.37
N ARG A 149 -2.33 -9.57 5.30
CA ARG A 149 -3.02 -9.22 6.56
C ARG A 149 -2.19 -8.28 7.44
N GLY A 150 -0.87 -8.48 7.50
CA GLY A 150 0.05 -7.59 8.21
C GLY A 150 0.02 -6.17 7.64
N PHE A 151 0.14 -6.05 6.32
CA PHE A 151 0.03 -4.77 5.61
C PHE A 151 -1.33 -4.10 5.81
N GLU A 152 -2.43 -4.84 5.72
CA GLU A 152 -3.78 -4.35 5.98
C GLU A 152 -3.95 -3.81 7.40
N SER A 153 -3.40 -4.52 8.40
CA SER A 153 -3.45 -4.10 9.81
C SER A 153 -2.63 -2.83 10.03
N LYS A 154 -1.39 -2.81 9.55
CA LYS A 154 -0.50 -1.65 9.74
C LYS A 154 -0.98 -0.43 8.96
N LEU A 155 -1.56 -0.61 7.78
CA LEU A 155 -2.14 0.50 7.01
C LEU A 155 -3.34 1.13 7.72
N LYS A 156 -4.17 0.35 8.43
CA LYS A 156 -5.25 0.91 9.26
C LYS A 156 -4.71 1.80 10.37
N GLU A 157 -3.64 1.36 11.04
CA GLU A 157 -2.98 2.13 12.11
C GLU A 157 -2.38 3.43 11.56
N VAL A 158 -1.56 3.34 10.52
CA VAL A 158 -0.92 4.50 9.87
C VAL A 158 -1.96 5.45 9.29
N SER A 159 -3.02 4.93 8.65
CA SER A 159 -4.12 5.75 8.16
C SER A 159 -4.84 6.46 9.29
N ALA A 160 -5.11 5.82 10.44
CA ALA A 160 -5.77 6.47 11.57
C ALA A 160 -4.92 7.61 12.16
N GLN A 161 -3.60 7.42 12.22
CA GLN A 161 -2.68 8.48 12.63
C GLN A 161 -2.72 9.66 11.64
N LEU A 162 -2.61 9.38 10.34
CA LEU A 162 -2.66 10.39 9.29
C LEU A 162 -4.02 11.11 9.23
N ASP A 163 -5.12 10.39 9.42
CA ASP A 163 -6.48 10.96 9.46
C ASP A 163 -6.62 11.96 10.61
N THR A 164 -6.03 11.67 11.77
CA THR A 164 -6.05 12.58 12.92
C THR A 164 -5.35 13.91 12.59
N LEU A 165 -4.21 13.85 11.90
CA LEU A 165 -3.47 15.04 11.47
C LEU A 165 -4.20 15.77 10.34
N ALA A 166 -4.69 15.03 9.35
CA ALA A 166 -5.40 15.56 8.20
C ALA A 166 -6.76 16.18 8.58
N ALA A 167 -7.41 15.74 9.66
CA ALA A 167 -8.66 16.32 10.14
C ALA A 167 -8.53 17.80 10.53
N ASN A 168 -7.32 18.30 10.79
CA ASN A 168 -7.11 19.74 10.99
C ASN A 168 -7.45 20.50 9.70
N PRO A 169 -8.31 21.55 9.74
CA PRO A 169 -8.66 22.32 8.54
C PRO A 169 -7.46 22.91 7.81
N ASN A 170 -6.41 23.26 8.56
CA ASN A 170 -5.16 23.82 8.05
C ASN A 170 -4.03 22.77 7.99
N ALA A 171 -4.35 21.47 7.91
CA ALA A 171 -3.35 20.42 7.75
C ALA A 171 -2.39 20.75 6.59
N SER A 172 -1.11 20.46 6.79
CA SER A 172 -0.09 20.75 5.79
C SER A 172 -0.26 19.92 4.52
N PHE A 173 0.30 20.41 3.42
CA PHE A 173 0.32 19.70 2.15
C PHE A 173 0.95 18.30 2.27
N ASP A 174 2.06 18.19 3.00
CA ASP A 174 2.78 16.92 3.23
C ASP A 174 1.93 15.88 3.97
N ILE A 175 1.14 16.30 4.96
CA ILE A 175 0.22 15.41 5.68
C ILE A 175 -0.93 14.97 4.77
N LEU A 176 -1.51 15.90 4.02
CA LEU A 176 -2.63 15.60 3.12
C LEU A 176 -2.24 14.59 2.05
N ILE A 177 -1.06 14.75 1.43
CA ILE A 177 -0.55 13.79 0.43
C ILE A 177 -0.39 12.39 1.03
N ARG A 178 0.18 12.26 2.23
CA ARG A 178 0.35 10.96 2.89
C ARG A 178 -0.98 10.32 3.23
N ALA A 179 -1.91 11.09 3.81
CA ALA A 179 -3.27 10.62 4.12
C ALA A 179 -4.03 10.18 2.87
N PHE A 180 -3.86 10.92 1.76
CA PHE A 180 -4.42 10.61 0.45
C PHE A 180 -3.88 9.28 -0.10
N LYS A 181 -2.56 9.10 -0.12
CA LYS A 181 -1.90 7.86 -0.57
C LYS A 181 -2.33 6.65 0.26
N ALA A 182 -2.29 6.79 1.59
CA ALA A 182 -2.76 5.75 2.51
C ALA A 182 -4.23 5.39 2.23
N SER A 183 -5.07 6.38 1.92
CA SER A 183 -6.48 6.15 1.61
C SER A 183 -6.69 5.41 0.29
N ILE A 184 -5.93 5.73 -0.75
CA ILE A 184 -5.99 5.01 -2.03
C ILE A 184 -5.56 3.56 -1.85
N MET A 185 -4.45 3.32 -1.15
CA MET A 185 -3.98 1.95 -0.91
C MET A 185 -4.96 1.17 -0.03
N GLY A 186 -5.61 1.83 0.95
CA GLY A 186 -6.66 1.23 1.76
C GLY A 186 -7.90 0.85 0.94
N ARG A 187 -8.28 1.67 -0.03
CA ARG A 187 -9.32 1.34 -1.02
C ARG A 187 -8.91 0.14 -1.87
N ASN A 188 -7.69 0.14 -2.42
CA ASN A 188 -7.20 -0.93 -3.30
C ASN A 188 -7.08 -2.28 -2.56
N LEU A 189 -6.88 -2.26 -1.24
CA LEU A 189 -6.85 -3.43 -0.36
C LEU A 189 -8.25 -3.84 0.16
N ASP A 190 -9.32 -3.20 -0.28
CA ASP A 190 -10.71 -3.47 0.15
C ASP A 190 -10.94 -3.26 1.65
N LEU A 191 -10.27 -2.29 2.27
CA LEU A 191 -10.35 -2.06 3.73
C LEU A 191 -11.62 -1.34 4.20
N GLY A 192 -12.54 -1.02 3.28
CA GLY A 192 -13.84 -0.41 3.54
C GLY A 192 -14.10 0.83 2.69
N SER A 193 -15.38 1.14 2.46
CA SER A 193 -15.80 2.26 1.60
C SER A 193 -15.39 3.64 2.10
N SER A 194 -15.08 3.79 3.40
CA SER A 194 -14.62 5.04 3.99
C SER A 194 -13.31 5.53 3.37
N TYR A 195 -12.44 4.62 2.92
CA TYR A 195 -11.18 4.96 2.25
C TYR A 195 -11.39 5.66 0.90
N THR A 196 -12.45 5.31 0.17
CA THR A 196 -12.87 6.04 -1.03
C THR A 196 -13.28 7.47 -0.69
N THR A 197 -14.13 7.66 0.31
CA THR A 197 -14.60 9.00 0.70
C THR A 197 -13.46 9.88 1.21
N LYS A 198 -12.59 9.33 2.07
CA LYS A 198 -11.41 10.04 2.61
C LYS A 198 -10.45 10.46 1.51
N SER A 199 -10.12 9.55 0.58
CA SER A 199 -9.21 9.89 -0.53
C SER A 199 -9.75 11.05 -1.38
N LEU A 200 -11.06 11.10 -1.63
CA LEU A 200 -11.68 12.21 -2.35
C LEU A 200 -11.62 13.54 -1.57
N ASP A 201 -11.87 13.53 -0.25
CA ASP A 201 -11.75 14.74 0.58
C ASP A 201 -10.32 15.28 0.57
N TYR A 202 -9.34 14.41 0.82
CA TYR A 202 -7.93 14.80 0.81
C TYR A 202 -7.49 15.31 -0.56
N ALA A 203 -7.87 14.63 -1.66
CA ALA A 203 -7.58 15.08 -3.01
C ALA A 203 -8.12 16.49 -3.29
N GLN A 204 -9.38 16.77 -2.91
CA GLN A 204 -9.96 18.10 -3.10
C GLN A 204 -9.18 19.19 -2.35
N ARG A 205 -8.67 18.88 -1.15
CA ARG A 205 -7.86 19.82 -0.37
C ARG A 205 -6.47 20.01 -0.95
N ILE A 206 -5.82 18.93 -1.39
CA ILE A 206 -4.54 18.95 -2.10
C ILE A 206 -4.64 19.83 -3.35
N LEU A 207 -5.66 19.63 -4.18
CA LEU A 207 -5.84 20.38 -5.44
C LEU A 207 -6.17 21.86 -5.21
N LYS A 208 -6.80 22.22 -4.10
CA LYS A 208 -6.99 23.62 -3.68
C LYS A 208 -5.67 24.30 -3.30
N ILE A 209 -4.74 23.53 -2.72
CA ILE A 209 -3.42 24.03 -2.30
C ILE A 209 -2.47 24.11 -3.49
N ASN A 210 -2.29 23.00 -4.20
CA ASN A 210 -1.38 22.88 -5.32
C ASN A 210 -1.93 21.89 -6.37
N LYS A 211 -2.52 22.45 -7.42
CA LYS A 211 -3.07 21.69 -8.56
C LYS A 211 -1.99 21.13 -9.51
N ASP A 212 -0.76 21.65 -9.43
CA ASP A 212 0.32 21.35 -10.36
C ASP A 212 1.35 20.37 -9.77
N ASP A 213 1.13 19.91 -8.52
CA ASP A 213 2.00 18.92 -7.89
C ASP A 213 1.97 17.59 -8.66
N GLN A 214 3.15 17.16 -9.09
CA GLN A 214 3.31 16.01 -9.98
C GLN A 214 2.90 14.67 -9.33
N GLU A 215 3.18 14.48 -8.04
CA GLU A 215 2.78 13.26 -7.31
C GLU A 215 1.27 13.24 -7.14
N ALA A 216 0.68 14.36 -6.73
CA ALA A 216 -0.77 14.49 -6.58
C ALA A 216 -1.49 14.21 -7.90
N ASN A 217 -1.00 14.76 -9.01
CA ASN A 217 -1.56 14.51 -10.33
C ASN A 217 -1.46 13.03 -10.75
N LEU A 218 -0.34 12.36 -10.47
CA LEU A 218 -0.20 10.92 -10.72
C LEU A 218 -1.24 10.15 -9.90
N TRP A 219 -1.23 10.31 -8.58
CA TRP A 219 -2.06 9.55 -7.65
C TRP A 219 -3.54 9.79 -7.86
N PHE A 220 -3.95 11.03 -8.13
CA PHE A 220 -5.34 11.33 -8.43
C PHE A 220 -5.75 10.80 -9.80
N GLY A 221 -4.88 10.94 -10.80
CA GLY A 221 -5.10 10.45 -12.15
C GLY A 221 -5.35 8.94 -12.18
N PHE A 222 -4.42 8.13 -11.67
CA PHE A 222 -4.66 6.68 -11.68
C PHE A 222 -5.81 6.32 -10.73
N SER A 223 -5.92 6.92 -9.55
CA SER A 223 -7.00 6.57 -8.62
C SER A 223 -8.41 6.77 -9.20
N LEU A 224 -8.62 7.84 -9.98
CA LEU A 224 -9.85 8.08 -10.73
C LEU A 224 -10.03 7.04 -11.84
N SER A 225 -8.99 6.79 -12.63
CA SER A 225 -9.01 5.79 -13.71
C SER A 225 -9.44 4.42 -13.18
N GLU A 226 -8.81 3.96 -12.10
CA GLU A 226 -9.05 2.66 -11.47
C GLU A 226 -10.39 2.59 -10.74
N GLY A 227 -10.94 3.75 -10.35
CA GLY A 227 -12.27 3.88 -9.77
C GLY A 227 -13.41 4.04 -10.77
N GLY A 228 -13.15 3.98 -12.08
CA GLY A 228 -14.18 4.14 -13.13
C GLY A 228 -14.39 5.57 -13.64
N GLY A 229 -13.58 6.53 -13.22
CA GLY A 229 -13.59 7.93 -13.65
C GLY A 229 -12.56 8.20 -14.74
N GLN A 230 -12.53 7.39 -15.81
CA GLN A 230 -11.44 7.45 -16.80
C GLN A 230 -11.38 8.78 -17.57
N LYS A 231 -12.52 9.44 -17.79
CA LYS A 231 -12.55 10.75 -18.46
C LYS A 231 -11.98 11.84 -17.56
N GLU A 232 -12.33 11.79 -16.28
CA GLU A 232 -11.90 12.70 -15.23
C GLU A 232 -10.41 12.52 -14.89
N ALA A 233 -9.87 11.31 -15.04
CA ALA A 233 -8.47 10.98 -14.82
C ALA A 233 -7.52 11.64 -15.84
N MET A 234 -7.94 11.76 -17.10
CA MET A 234 -7.10 12.22 -18.22
C MET A 234 -6.34 13.53 -17.96
N PRO A 235 -6.95 14.63 -17.49
CA PRO A 235 -6.21 15.87 -17.24
C PRO A 235 -5.08 15.70 -16.23
N TYR A 236 -5.29 14.92 -15.16
CA TYR A 236 -4.29 14.70 -14.12
C TYR A 236 -3.14 13.82 -14.61
N LEU A 237 -3.46 12.73 -15.32
CA LEU A 237 -2.44 11.88 -15.94
C LEU A 237 -1.61 12.63 -16.99
N ASN A 238 -2.27 13.48 -17.80
CA ASN A 238 -1.58 14.35 -18.76
C ASN A 238 -0.66 15.36 -18.07
N ASN A 239 -1.09 15.97 -16.96
CA ASN A 239 -0.26 16.89 -16.20
C ASN A 239 0.94 16.15 -15.58
N ALA A 240 0.75 14.97 -14.99
CA ALA A 240 1.84 14.16 -14.47
C ALA A 240 2.86 13.79 -15.55
N MET A 241 2.41 13.35 -16.74
CA MET A 241 3.31 13.07 -17.87
C MET A 241 4.09 14.31 -18.33
N LYS A 242 3.43 15.47 -18.41
CA LYS A 242 4.06 16.75 -18.76
C LYS A 242 5.10 17.19 -17.73
N SER A 243 4.85 16.95 -16.45
CA SER A 243 5.78 17.22 -15.35
C SER A 243 6.92 16.19 -15.25
N GLY A 244 6.92 15.15 -16.10
CA GLY A 244 8.03 14.20 -16.18
C GLY A 244 7.86 12.93 -15.37
N VAL A 245 6.68 12.66 -14.81
CA VAL A 245 6.41 11.43 -14.06
C VAL A 245 6.37 10.23 -15.01
N GLN A 246 7.29 9.29 -14.85
CA GLN A 246 7.42 8.11 -15.72
C GLN A 246 6.19 7.21 -15.68
N GLU A 247 5.71 6.83 -14.50
CA GLU A 247 4.57 5.92 -14.31
C GLU A 247 3.25 6.47 -14.86
N ALA A 248 3.14 7.78 -15.06
CA ALA A 248 1.94 8.41 -15.63
C ALA A 248 1.66 7.94 -17.05
N TYR A 249 2.68 7.51 -17.81
CA TYR A 249 2.50 6.91 -19.14
C TYR A 249 1.77 5.58 -19.03
N LEU A 250 2.23 4.67 -18.18
CA LEU A 250 1.61 3.35 -17.99
C LEU A 250 0.20 3.48 -17.40
N SER A 251 0.00 4.40 -16.45
CA SER A 251 -1.32 4.74 -15.93
C SER A 251 -2.26 5.28 -17.02
N SER A 252 -1.75 6.08 -17.96
CA SER A 252 -2.52 6.57 -19.11
C SER A 252 -2.87 5.47 -20.11
N VAL A 253 -1.95 4.53 -20.35
CA VAL A 253 -2.22 3.33 -21.16
C VAL A 253 -3.38 2.55 -20.53
N ASN A 254 -3.33 2.28 -19.23
CA ASN A 254 -4.39 1.60 -18.51
C ASN A 254 -5.74 2.34 -18.62
N ASN A 255 -5.73 3.67 -18.44
CA ASN A 255 -6.92 4.52 -18.62
C ASN A 255 -7.53 4.37 -20.01
N TYR A 256 -6.70 4.38 -21.08
CA TYR A 256 -7.18 4.20 -22.44
C TYR A 256 -7.71 2.80 -22.71
N LEU A 257 -7.11 1.76 -22.12
CA LEU A 257 -7.62 0.39 -22.26
C LEU A 257 -9.03 0.25 -21.67
N TRP A 258 -9.30 0.86 -20.51
CA TRP A 258 -10.65 0.86 -19.92
C TRP A 258 -11.70 1.67 -20.68
N MET A 259 -11.27 2.59 -21.55
CA MET A 259 -12.16 3.32 -22.43
C MET A 259 -12.30 2.66 -23.81
N ASP A 260 -11.80 1.44 -23.99
CA ASP A 260 -11.69 0.73 -25.28
C ASP A 260 -10.92 1.53 -26.36
N GLN A 261 -10.04 2.46 -25.95
CA GLN A 261 -9.25 3.30 -26.83
C GLN A 261 -7.88 2.69 -27.16
N LYS A 262 -7.88 1.45 -27.68
CA LYS A 262 -6.66 0.68 -27.98
C LYS A 262 -5.63 1.44 -28.81
N LYS A 263 -6.06 2.23 -29.80
CA LYS A 263 -5.14 3.06 -30.61
C LYS A 263 -4.37 4.09 -29.77
N ASN A 264 -5.05 4.74 -28.82
CA ASN A 264 -4.45 5.74 -27.94
C ASN A 264 -3.52 5.07 -26.90
N ALA A 265 -3.91 3.90 -26.39
CA ALA A 265 -3.05 3.08 -25.53
C ALA A 265 -1.73 2.73 -26.23
N LEU A 266 -1.80 2.20 -27.46
CA LEU A 266 -0.60 1.84 -28.25
C LEU A 266 0.25 3.06 -28.62
N GLN A 267 -0.38 4.20 -28.94
CA GLN A 267 0.38 5.44 -29.20
C GLN A 267 1.08 5.94 -27.93
N THR A 268 0.44 5.82 -26.77
CA THR A 268 1.03 6.21 -25.48
C THR A 268 2.22 5.32 -25.14
N LEU A 269 2.15 4.01 -25.38
CA LEU A 269 3.28 3.08 -25.25
C LEU A 269 4.45 3.45 -26.19
N LYS A 270 4.17 3.82 -27.44
CA LYS A 270 5.22 4.31 -28.37
C LYS A 270 5.89 5.58 -27.85
N ASN A 271 5.11 6.53 -27.33
CA ASN A 271 5.65 7.75 -26.74
C ASN A 271 6.48 7.45 -25.49
N TYR A 272 6.04 6.49 -24.66
CA TYR A 272 6.77 6.03 -23.48
C TYR A 272 8.13 5.43 -23.88
N LYS A 273 8.18 4.53 -24.86
CA LYS A 273 9.42 3.95 -25.40
C LYS A 273 10.40 4.99 -25.93
N VAL A 274 9.92 6.04 -26.59
CA VAL A 274 10.78 7.13 -27.10
C VAL A 274 11.42 7.91 -25.95
N LYS A 275 10.66 8.13 -24.86
CA LYS A 275 11.13 8.91 -23.71
C LYS A 275 12.01 8.10 -22.75
N TYR A 276 11.72 6.81 -22.60
CA TYR A 276 12.41 5.89 -21.71
C TYR A 276 12.90 4.67 -22.53
N PRO A 277 14.01 4.81 -23.27
CA PRO A 277 14.48 3.77 -24.18
C PRO A 277 14.89 2.48 -23.46
N ASP A 278 15.31 2.56 -22.19
CA ASP A 278 15.66 1.40 -21.36
C ASP A 278 14.44 0.50 -21.06
N GLU A 279 13.23 1.04 -21.19
CA GLU A 279 11.96 0.31 -21.02
C GLU A 279 11.48 -0.36 -22.33
N THR A 280 12.32 -0.41 -23.37
CA THR A 280 11.96 -0.95 -24.69
C THR A 280 11.38 -2.37 -24.62
N GLU A 281 12.01 -3.27 -23.85
CA GLU A 281 11.57 -4.65 -23.74
C GLU A 281 10.17 -4.75 -23.08
N VAL A 282 9.97 -3.97 -22.01
CA VAL A 282 8.68 -3.85 -21.32
C VAL A 282 7.60 -3.37 -22.27
N VAL A 283 7.91 -2.33 -23.06
CA VAL A 283 6.96 -1.77 -24.03
C VAL A 283 6.62 -2.76 -25.14
N ASP A 284 7.62 -3.41 -25.73
CA ASP A 284 7.39 -4.33 -26.84
C ASP A 284 6.53 -5.52 -26.40
N ARG A 285 6.75 -6.02 -25.18
CA ARG A 285 5.87 -7.00 -24.54
C ARG A 285 4.44 -6.46 -24.35
N LEU A 286 4.27 -5.28 -23.74
CA LEU A 286 2.95 -4.70 -23.51
C LEU A 286 2.18 -4.45 -24.81
N VAL A 287 2.86 -3.99 -25.86
CA VAL A 287 2.28 -3.82 -27.20
C VAL A 287 1.76 -5.15 -27.73
N GLN A 288 2.59 -6.21 -27.70
CA GLN A 288 2.17 -7.54 -28.14
C GLN A 288 0.94 -8.02 -27.37
N GLU A 289 0.95 -7.91 -26.04
CA GLU A 289 -0.10 -8.42 -25.17
C GLU A 289 -1.43 -7.66 -25.36
N VAL A 290 -1.37 -6.33 -25.51
CA VAL A 290 -2.54 -5.51 -25.86
C VAL A 290 -3.07 -5.84 -27.26
N GLU A 291 -2.17 -6.12 -28.21
CA GLU A 291 -2.55 -6.45 -29.58
C GLU A 291 -3.19 -7.82 -29.72
N LYS A 292 -2.62 -8.84 -29.09
CA LYS A 292 -2.86 -10.26 -29.39
C LYS A 292 -3.42 -11.08 -28.22
N GLU A 293 -3.16 -10.67 -26.98
CA GLU A 293 -3.45 -11.48 -25.79
C GLU A 293 -4.59 -10.92 -24.93
N GLY A 294 -5.25 -9.85 -25.39
CA GLY A 294 -6.43 -9.29 -24.71
C GLY A 294 -6.10 -8.61 -23.38
N ARG A 295 -4.86 -8.14 -23.19
CA ARG A 295 -4.47 -7.37 -22.01
C ARG A 295 -5.38 -6.14 -21.85
N TYR A 296 -6.02 -6.02 -20.69
CA TYR A 296 -6.87 -4.88 -20.34
C TYR A 296 -6.30 -4.01 -19.22
N ASN A 297 -5.21 -4.46 -18.56
CA ASN A 297 -4.49 -3.69 -17.55
C ASN A 297 -2.98 -3.94 -17.66
N VAL A 298 -2.16 -2.89 -17.63
CA VAL A 298 -0.70 -2.99 -17.73
C VAL A 298 -0.05 -3.67 -16.52
N TRP A 299 -0.72 -3.64 -15.37
CA TRP A 299 -0.33 -4.28 -14.11
C TRP A 299 -0.85 -5.71 -13.97
N GLN A 300 -1.62 -6.20 -14.94
CA GLN A 300 -2.11 -7.57 -14.93
C GLN A 300 -0.96 -8.57 -15.11
N ILE A 301 -0.98 -9.64 -14.31
CA ILE A 301 -0.14 -10.83 -14.52
C ILE A 301 -0.87 -11.75 -15.50
N LEU A 302 -0.39 -11.87 -16.75
CA LEU A 302 -0.98 -12.75 -17.77
C LEU A 302 -0.49 -14.20 -17.67
N LYS A 303 0.79 -14.38 -17.33
CA LYS A 303 1.40 -15.70 -17.08
C LYS A 303 2.06 -15.65 -15.72
N ASN A 304 1.60 -16.50 -14.81
CA ASN A 304 2.19 -16.61 -13.48
C ASN A 304 3.58 -17.28 -13.60
N PRO A 305 4.69 -16.63 -13.21
CA PRO A 305 6.01 -17.25 -13.22
C PRO A 305 6.10 -18.53 -12.38
N ALA A 306 5.23 -18.68 -11.37
CA ALA A 306 5.13 -19.88 -10.55
C ALA A 306 4.40 -21.05 -11.26
N GLN A 307 3.82 -20.82 -12.44
CA GLN A 307 3.06 -21.81 -13.21
C GLN A 307 3.60 -22.04 -14.62
N SER A 308 4.68 -21.37 -15.02
CA SER A 308 5.40 -21.74 -16.26
C SER A 308 6.18 -23.03 -16.02
N LYS A 309 5.53 -24.17 -16.32
CA LYS A 309 6.19 -25.43 -16.63
C LYS A 309 6.27 -25.61 -18.15
#